data_AF-A0A957Q6C5-F1
#
_entry.id   AF-A0A957Q6C5-F1
#
_cell.length_a   1.000
_cell.length_b   1.000
_cell.length_c   1.000
_cell.angle_alpha   90.00
_cell.angle_beta   90.00
_cell.angle_gamma   90.00
#
_symmetry.space_group_name_H-M   'P 1'
#
loop_
_entity.id
_entity.type
_entity.pdbx_description
1 polymer ?
#
loop_
_entity_poly.entity_id
_entity_poly.type
_entity_poly.pdbx_seq_one_letter_code
_entity_poly.pdbx_strand_id
1 'polypeptide(L)'
;MLLSSFKHKQQRLESDCLVACVEMVLEYLHVPITYTQIVKRLRAESFGTPFGNTRFLTALGLTVTIEYEGTVEIFEPYLAMGLPVIVNVKTIG
;
A
#
# COMPACT_ATOMS: atom_id res chain seq x y z
N MET A 1 -15.15 3.96 -13.42
CA MET A 1 -14.34 4.22 -12.21
C MET A 1 -13.06 3.43 -12.40
N LEU A 2 -11.97 4.05 -12.84
CA LEU A 2 -10.77 3.28 -13.17
C LEU A 2 -9.54 3.96 -12.59
N LEU A 3 -8.87 3.22 -11.73
CA LEU A 3 -7.44 3.29 -11.47
C LEU A 3 -6.65 2.94 -12.76
N SER A 4 -7.03 3.50 -13.92
CA SER A 4 -6.50 3.14 -15.24
C SER A 4 -5.01 3.50 -15.40
N SER A 5 -4.49 4.36 -14.53
CA SER A 5 -3.07 4.71 -14.44
C SER A 5 -2.31 3.87 -13.40
N PHE A 6 -2.97 2.97 -12.68
CA PHE A 6 -2.33 2.15 -11.66
C PHE A 6 -1.50 1.06 -12.34
N LYS A 7 -0.17 1.19 -12.25
CA LYS A 7 0.76 0.26 -12.85
C LYS A 7 1.10 -0.81 -11.85
N HIS A 8 0.82 -2.06 -12.23
CA HIS A 8 1.26 -3.20 -11.45
C HIS A 8 2.80 -3.23 -11.34
N LYS A 9 3.31 -3.50 -10.14
CA LYS A 9 4.72 -3.77 -9.86
C LYS A 9 4.86 -5.10 -9.13
N GLN A 10 5.73 -5.94 -9.66
CA GLN A 10 6.09 -7.20 -9.03
C GLN A 10 6.98 -6.93 -7.80
N GLN A 11 6.71 -7.65 -6.71
CA GLN A 11 7.58 -7.64 -5.53
C GLN A 11 8.99 -8.13 -5.87
N ARG A 12 10.01 -7.49 -5.27
CA ARG A 12 11.41 -7.83 -5.54
C ARG A 12 11.89 -9.02 -4.71
N LEU A 13 11.42 -9.12 -3.47
CA LEU A 13 11.64 -10.26 -2.59
C LEU A 13 10.30 -10.91 -2.24
N GLU A 14 10.34 -12.15 -1.76
CA GLU A 14 9.15 -12.88 -1.33
C GLU A 14 8.38 -12.15 -0.21
N SER A 15 9.11 -11.49 0.68
CA SER A 15 8.59 -10.73 1.82
C SER A 15 8.10 -9.32 1.50
N ASP A 16 8.26 -8.86 0.25
CA ASP A 16 8.07 -7.46 -0.15
C ASP A 16 6.66 -7.15 -0.66
N CYS A 17 5.67 -8.02 -0.43
CA CYS A 17 4.31 -7.82 -0.94
C CYS A 17 3.72 -6.45 -0.54
N LEU A 18 3.87 -6.04 0.73
CA LEU A 18 3.42 -4.73 1.19
C LEU A 18 4.26 -3.58 0.62
N VAL A 19 5.57 -3.77 0.47
CA VAL A 19 6.48 -2.76 -0.09
C VAL A 19 6.09 -2.46 -1.54
N ALA A 20 5.83 -3.50 -2.34
CA ALA A 20 5.38 -3.36 -3.72
C ALA A 20 4.01 -2.67 -3.81
N CYS A 21 3.05 -3.05 -2.96
CA CYS A 21 1.75 -2.37 -2.87
C CYS A 21 1.89 -0.87 -2.57
N VAL A 22 2.73 -0.53 -1.60
CA VAL A 22 3.01 0.87 -1.26
C VAL A 22 3.73 1.59 -2.40
N GLU A 23 4.68 0.95 -3.08
CA GLU A 23 5.35 1.55 -4.24
C GLU A 23 4.36 1.91 -5.36
N MET A 24 3.42 1.03 -5.68
CA MET A 24 2.39 1.30 -6.67
C MET A 24 1.47 2.46 -6.25
N VAL A 25 1.06 2.49 -4.98
CA VAL A 25 0.23 3.58 -4.43
C VAL A 25 0.95 4.92 -4.46
N LEU A 26 2.23 4.96 -4.06
CA LEU A 26 3.01 6.20 -4.04
C LEU A 26 3.32 6.70 -5.46
N GLU A 27 3.53 5.81 -6.43
CA GLU A 27 3.64 6.18 -7.84
C GLU A 27 2.33 6.76 -8.38
N TYR A 28 1.20 6.15 -8.06
CA TYR A 28 -0.13 6.65 -8.44
C TYR A 28 -0.43 8.03 -7.85
N LEU A 29 -0.01 8.26 -6.59
CA LEU A 29 -0.15 9.56 -5.92
C LEU A 29 0.96 10.56 -6.31
N HIS A 30 1.85 10.20 -7.22
CA HIS A 30 3.00 11.01 -7.66
C HIS A 30 3.91 11.49 -6.50
N VAL A 31 4.04 10.67 -5.45
CA VAL A 31 4.94 10.94 -4.32
C VAL A 31 6.35 10.47 -4.67
N PRO A 32 7.34 11.37 -4.81
CA PRO A 32 8.69 10.98 -5.20
C PRO A 32 9.42 10.30 -4.04
N ILE A 33 9.60 8.98 -4.14
CA ILE A 33 10.33 8.19 -3.15
C ILE A 33 10.98 6.97 -3.82
N THR A 34 12.16 6.58 -3.35
CA THR A 34 12.86 5.40 -3.84
C THR A 34 12.40 4.13 -3.12
N TYR A 35 12.53 2.98 -3.77
CA TYR A 35 12.25 1.67 -3.16
C TYR A 35 12.94 1.46 -1.80
N THR A 36 14.23 1.79 -1.72
CA THR A 36 15.01 1.64 -0.49
C THR A 36 14.49 2.53 0.64
N GLN A 37 13.97 3.71 0.31
CA GLN A 37 13.32 4.58 1.31
C GLN A 37 11.98 3.99 1.76
N ILE A 38 11.19 3.38 0.86
CA ILE A 38 9.95 2.68 1.21
C ILE A 38 10.25 1.52 2.17
N VAL A 39 11.21 0.65 1.83
CA VAL A 39 11.66 -0.48 2.67
C VAL A 39 12.02 0.00 4.07
N LYS A 40 12.88 1.02 4.18
CA LYS A 40 13.30 1.59 5.47
C LYS A 40 12.13 2.19 6.24
N ARG A 41 11.22 2.89 5.55
CA ARG A 41 10.07 3.56 6.18
C ARG A 41 9.06 2.58 6.74
N LEU A 42 8.75 1.54 5.97
CA LEU A 42 7.85 0.48 6.38
C LEU A 42 8.49 -0.49 7.38
N ARG A 43 9.81 -0.36 7.63
CA ARG A 43 10.58 -1.30 8.46
C ARG A 43 10.37 -2.73 7.95
N ALA A 44 10.50 -2.88 6.63
CA ALA A 44 10.37 -4.16 5.98
C ALA A 44 11.58 -5.02 6.31
N GLU A 45 11.32 -6.26 6.74
CA GLU A 45 12.34 -7.24 7.11
C GLU A 45 12.32 -8.40 6.09
N SER A 46 13.35 -9.25 6.15
CA SER A 46 13.48 -10.41 5.26
C SER A 46 12.34 -11.43 5.37
N PHE A 47 11.60 -11.44 6.48
CA PHE A 47 10.48 -12.34 6.72
C PHE A 47 9.10 -11.69 6.51
N GLY A 48 9.04 -10.38 6.23
CA GLY A 48 7.79 -9.68 5.97
C GLY A 48 7.76 -8.27 6.53
N THR A 49 6.62 -7.61 6.30
CA THR A 49 6.36 -6.25 6.80
C THR A 49 5.01 -6.22 7.52
N PRO A 50 4.96 -5.85 8.81
CA PRO A 50 3.68 -5.68 9.51
C PRO A 50 2.80 -4.65 8.80
N PHE A 51 1.55 -5.02 8.49
CA PHE A 51 0.63 -4.14 7.75
C PHE A 51 0.45 -2.77 8.40
N GLY A 52 0.37 -2.73 9.74
CA GLY A 52 0.22 -1.48 10.49
C GLY A 52 1.38 -0.49 10.30
N ASN A 53 2.53 -0.89 9.75
CA ASN A 53 3.65 0.01 9.47
C ASN A 53 3.37 0.99 8.32
N THR A 54 2.28 0.80 7.55
CA THR A 54 1.77 1.81 6.61
C THR A 54 1.49 3.15 7.29
N ARG A 55 1.22 3.18 8.60
CA ARG A 55 1.09 4.44 9.39
C ARG A 55 2.31 5.35 9.28
N PHE A 56 3.49 4.82 9.03
CA PHE A 56 4.72 5.62 8.89
C PHE A 56 4.78 6.41 7.58
N LEU A 57 3.90 6.13 6.62
CA LEU A 57 3.74 6.92 5.40
C LEU A 57 3.15 8.30 5.68
N THR A 58 2.52 8.52 6.83
CA THR A 58 1.99 9.84 7.23
C THR A 58 3.06 10.92 7.26
N ALA A 59 4.29 10.56 7.58
CA ALA A 59 5.41 11.50 7.57
C ALA A 59 5.96 11.78 6.14
N LEU A 60 5.27 11.34 5.09
CA LEU A 60 5.38 11.84 3.72
C LEU A 60 4.30 12.90 3.39
N GLY A 61 3.49 13.31 4.38
CA GLY A 61 2.37 14.24 4.19
C GLY A 61 1.05 13.57 3.79
N LEU A 62 0.97 12.24 3.88
CA LEU A 62 -0.23 11.46 3.53
C LEU A 62 -1.16 11.30 4.73
N THR A 63 -2.46 11.27 4.49
CA THR A 63 -3.43 10.74 5.45
C THR A 63 -3.53 9.23 5.26
N VAL A 64 -3.33 8.46 6.34
CA VAL A 64 -3.40 7.00 6.32
C VAL A 64 -4.43 6.54 7.35
N THR A 65 -5.50 5.93 6.87
CA THR A 65 -6.51 5.25 7.69
C THR A 65 -6.22 3.76 7.70
N ILE A 66 -6.18 3.14 8.87
CA ILE A 66 -5.94 1.70 9.03
C ILE A 66 -7.12 1.11 9.78
N GLU A 67 -7.82 0.20 9.11
CA GLU A 67 -8.93 -0.56 9.69
C GLU A 67 -8.53 -2.03 9.85
N TYR A 68 -9.14 -2.69 10.83
CA TYR A 68 -8.89 -4.12 11.11
C TYR A 68 -9.66 -5.04 10.18
N GLU A 69 -10.81 -4.58 9.69
CA GLU A 69 -11.70 -5.30 8.79
C GLU A 69 -12.02 -4.42 7.58
N GLY A 70 -12.38 -5.05 6.46
CA GLY A 70 -12.68 -4.35 5.23
C GLY A 70 -13.68 -5.11 4.39
N THR A 71 -14.70 -4.41 3.92
CA THR A 71 -15.68 -4.91 2.94
C THR A 71 -15.67 -4.00 1.72
N VAL A 72 -16.25 -4.47 0.61
CA VAL A 72 -16.32 -3.67 -0.62
C VAL A 72 -17.05 -2.35 -0.38
N GLU A 73 -18.11 -2.37 0.42
CA GLU A 73 -18.92 -1.20 0.79
C GLU A 73 -18.10 -0.15 1.55
N ILE A 74 -17.11 -0.58 2.34
CA ILE A 74 -16.17 0.34 3.02
C ILE A 74 -15.26 1.02 2.00
N PHE A 75 -14.83 0.30 0.96
CA PHE A 75 -13.85 0.80 0.00
C PHE A 75 -14.45 1.64 -1.12
N GLU A 76 -15.70 1.35 -1.52
CA GLU A 76 -16.39 2.00 -2.64
C GLU A 76 -16.32 3.54 -2.62
N PRO A 77 -16.59 4.23 -1.49
CA PRO A 77 -16.50 5.69 -1.44
C PRO A 77 -15.09 6.21 -1.74
N TYR A 78 -14.05 5.52 -1.24
CA TYR A 78 -12.66 5.91 -1.48
C TYR A 78 -12.25 5.68 -2.94
N LEU A 79 -12.61 4.52 -3.49
CA LEU A 79 -12.35 4.19 -4.89
C LEU A 79 -13.08 5.14 -5.84
N ALA A 80 -14.30 5.58 -5.49
CA ALA A 80 -15.07 6.55 -6.26
C ALA A 80 -14.40 7.93 -6.34
N MET A 81 -13.68 8.32 -5.28
CA MET A 81 -12.87 9.53 -5.24
C MET A 81 -11.47 9.34 -5.87
N GLY A 82 -11.16 8.15 -6.38
CA GLY A 82 -9.84 7.82 -6.93
C GLY A 82 -8.76 7.67 -5.85
N LEU A 83 -9.13 7.42 -4.59
CA LEU A 83 -8.19 7.17 -3.52
C LEU A 83 -7.75 5.70 -3.51
N PRO A 84 -6.44 5.43 -3.37
CA PRO A 84 -5.92 4.08 -3.34
C PRO A 84 -6.26 3.38 -2.02
N VAL A 85 -6.58 2.09 -2.10
CA VAL A 85 -6.82 1.21 -0.95
C VAL A 85 -5.84 0.04 -1.03
N ILE A 86 -5.17 -0.27 0.08
CA ILE A 86 -4.33 -1.47 0.21
C ILE A 86 -5.06 -2.43 1.14
N VAL A 87 -5.25 -3.68 0.71
CA VAL A 87 -5.92 -4.71 1.49
C VAL A 87 -4.94 -5.84 1.77
N ASN A 88 -4.78 -6.21 3.05
CA ASN A 88 -4.11 -7.44 3.44
C ASN A 88 -5.12 -8.58 3.37
N VAL A 89 -4.85 -9.57 2.52
CA VAL A 89 -5.75 -10.73 2.32
C VAL A 89 -5.11 -11.99 2.85
N LYS A 90 -5.91 -12.84 3.48
CA LYS A 90 -5.54 -14.21 3.81
C LYS A 90 -6.28 -15.14 2.87
N THR A 91 -5.57 -15.67 1.88
CA THR A 91 -6.12 -16.72 1.04
C THR A 91 -6.08 -18.04 1.81
N ILE A 92 -7.18 -18.78 1.79
CA ILE A 92 -7.20 -20.15 2.32
C ILE A 92 -6.38 -21.00 1.35
N GLY A 93 -5.30 -21.60 1.84
CA GLY A 93 -4.58 -22.65 1.12
C GLY A 93 -5.25 -23.99 1.30
#